data_AF-A0A946CCJ3-F1
#
_entry.id   AF-A0A946CCJ3-F1
#
_cell.length_a   1.000
_cell.length_b   1.000
_cell.length_c   1.000
_cell.angle_alpha   90.00
_cell.angle_beta   90.00
_cell.angle_gamma   90.00
#
_symmetry.space_group_name_H-M   'P 1'
#
loop_
_entity.id
_entity.type
_entity.pdbx_description
1 polymer ?
#
loop_
_entity_poly.entity_id
_entity_poly.type
_entity_poly.pdbx_seq_one_letter_code
_entity_poly.pdbx_strand_id
1 'polypeptide(L)'
;MMKKTDEAYESDAFNKVERWKLFVERTTLAFSGACSGVIFYLALFPSFYYLTWIFFGIMLWAIVGAACLLQGIAMKAIARWKRVTLASLPANGFGFIIGMLVVVSLMVAFKLPLHASFLLARPGLEEALEQHNDDLSQVAYSSHNYGIYRFSKADRRCHHKDRVFFQFLHDGEAAIIYSESGIEELCYNSGSKGHLFGNWYWMKED
;
A
#
# COMPACT_ATOMS: atom_id res chain seq x y z
N MET A 1 -30.73 33.08 38.57
CA MET A 1 -30.50 31.62 38.47
C MET A 1 -30.49 31.13 37.01
N MET A 2 -31.39 31.59 36.14
CA MET A 2 -31.48 31.17 34.72
C MET A 2 -30.19 31.30 33.87
N LYS A 3 -29.41 32.39 34.01
CA LYS A 3 -28.17 32.57 33.23
C LYS A 3 -27.09 31.50 33.49
N LYS A 4 -26.95 31.01 34.72
CA LYS A 4 -25.94 29.99 35.08
C LYS A 4 -26.29 28.61 34.52
N THR A 5 -27.57 28.31 34.36
CA THR A 5 -28.04 27.05 33.76
C THR A 5 -27.85 27.01 32.25
N ASP A 6 -27.97 28.15 31.57
CA ASP A 6 -27.74 28.23 30.11
C ASP A 6 -26.25 28.12 29.75
N GLU A 7 -25.36 28.79 30.50
CA GLU A 7 -23.91 28.68 30.30
C GLU A 7 -23.38 27.26 30.57
N ALA A 8 -23.90 26.59 31.60
CA ALA A 8 -23.54 25.21 31.91
C ALA A 8 -24.02 24.22 30.82
N TYR A 9 -25.20 24.46 30.25
CA TYR A 9 -25.77 23.65 29.18
C TYR A 9 -25.02 23.83 27.83
N GLU A 10 -24.60 25.06 27.52
CA GLU A 10 -23.76 25.34 26.34
C GLU A 10 -22.36 24.73 26.48
N SER A 11 -21.77 24.79 27.68
CA SER A 11 -20.46 24.17 27.96
C SER A 11 -20.48 22.64 27.85
N ASP A 12 -21.50 21.95 28.38
CA ASP A 12 -21.63 20.49 28.26
C ASP A 12 -21.88 20.06 26.81
N ALA A 13 -22.69 20.83 26.07
CA ALA A 13 -22.92 20.58 24.66
C ALA A 13 -21.65 20.73 23.82
N PHE A 14 -20.88 21.78 24.05
CA PHE A 14 -19.60 22.00 23.36
C PHE A 14 -18.59 20.88 23.66
N ASN A 15 -18.47 20.47 24.93
CA ASN A 15 -17.62 19.36 25.33
C ASN A 15 -18.01 18.03 24.67
N LYS A 16 -19.31 17.75 24.50
CA LYS A 16 -19.77 16.52 23.81
C LYS A 16 -19.43 16.53 22.32
N VAL A 17 -19.57 17.69 21.67
CA VAL A 17 -19.23 17.87 20.24
C VAL A 17 -17.73 17.72 20.02
N GLU A 18 -16.92 18.30 20.90
CA GLU A 18 -15.46 18.20 20.85
C GLU A 18 -15.00 16.75 21.11
N ARG A 19 -15.58 16.06 22.09
CA ARG A 19 -15.32 14.63 22.33
C ARG A 19 -15.69 13.76 21.13
N TRP A 20 -16.83 14.03 20.49
CA TRP A 20 -17.26 13.29 19.31
C TRP A 20 -16.32 13.53 18.13
N LYS A 21 -15.92 14.78 17.88
CA LYS A 21 -14.91 15.13 16.87
C LYS A 21 -13.59 14.40 17.12
N LEU A 22 -13.05 14.48 18.34
CA LEU A 22 -11.82 13.81 18.72
C LEU A 22 -11.92 12.29 18.59
N PHE A 23 -13.07 11.71 18.91
CA PHE A 23 -13.32 10.29 18.73
C PHE A 23 -13.24 9.91 17.25
N VAL A 24 -13.99 10.59 16.37
CA VAL A 24 -14.00 10.33 14.92
C VAL A 24 -12.60 10.50 14.31
N GLU A 25 -11.88 11.56 14.69
CA GLU A 25 -10.51 11.80 14.21
C GLU A 25 -9.55 10.71 14.66
N ARG A 26 -9.58 10.31 15.95
CA ARG A 26 -8.70 9.26 16.49
C ARG A 26 -9.02 7.89 15.90
N THR A 27 -10.29 7.53 15.75
CA THR A 27 -10.68 6.26 15.14
C THR A 27 -10.28 6.23 13.66
N THR A 28 -10.47 7.33 12.94
CA THR A 28 -10.08 7.41 11.52
C THR A 28 -8.56 7.34 11.37
N LEU A 29 -7.80 8.00 12.25
CA LEU A 29 -6.34 7.94 12.25
C LEU A 29 -5.84 6.52 12.51
N ALA A 30 -6.34 5.85 13.55
CA ALA A 30 -5.94 4.49 13.91
C ALA A 30 -6.26 3.50 12.77
N PHE A 31 -7.46 3.60 12.20
CA PHE A 31 -7.86 2.78 11.06
C PHE A 31 -6.98 3.06 9.84
N SER A 32 -6.74 4.34 9.52
CA SER A 32 -5.92 4.71 8.36
C SER A 32 -4.49 4.22 8.51
N GLY A 33 -3.89 4.34 9.70
CA GLY A 33 -2.55 3.82 9.98
C GLY A 33 -2.47 2.30 9.81
N ALA A 34 -3.45 1.56 10.34
CA ALA A 34 -3.50 0.10 10.18
C ALA A 34 -3.64 -0.31 8.71
N CYS A 35 -4.58 0.30 7.97
CA CYS A 35 -4.78 0.01 6.55
C CYS A 35 -3.58 0.41 5.70
N SER A 36 -2.93 1.54 5.98
CA SER A 36 -1.68 1.93 5.32
C SER A 36 -0.58 0.91 5.54
N GLY A 37 -0.45 0.36 6.76
CA GLY A 37 0.49 -0.72 7.05
C GLY A 37 0.21 -1.99 6.23
N VAL A 38 -1.06 -2.40 6.13
CA VAL A 38 -1.47 -3.54 5.29
C VAL A 38 -1.17 -3.28 3.81
N ILE A 39 -1.49 -2.09 3.30
CA ILE A 39 -1.19 -1.67 1.93
C ILE A 39 0.31 -1.76 1.65
N PHE A 40 1.14 -1.23 2.56
CA PHE A 40 2.60 -1.31 2.42
C PHE A 40 3.08 -2.75 2.40
N TYR A 41 2.59 -3.58 3.33
CA TYR A 41 2.97 -4.99 3.41
C TYR A 41 2.61 -5.75 2.13
N LEU A 42 1.38 -5.60 1.63
CA LEU A 42 0.94 -6.24 0.40
C LEU A 42 1.70 -5.73 -0.82
N ALA A 43 2.04 -4.44 -0.86
CA ALA A 43 2.83 -3.84 -1.93
C ALA A 43 4.29 -4.32 -1.97
N LEU A 44 4.79 -5.04 -0.95
CA LEU A 44 6.12 -5.67 -1.00
C LEU A 44 6.17 -6.85 -1.98
N PHE A 45 5.01 -7.40 -2.35
CA PHE A 45 4.89 -8.61 -3.16
C PHE A 45 4.30 -8.30 -4.54
N PRO A 46 4.95 -8.73 -5.64
CA PRO A 46 4.48 -8.47 -6.99
C PRO A 46 3.03 -8.91 -7.28
N SER A 47 2.60 -10.06 -6.78
CA SER A 47 1.25 -10.60 -7.01
C SER A 47 0.11 -9.79 -6.42
N PHE A 48 0.35 -9.19 -5.26
CA PHE A 48 -0.65 -8.41 -4.54
C PHE A 48 -0.59 -6.92 -4.89
N TYR A 49 0.43 -6.49 -5.64
CA TYR A 49 0.63 -5.07 -5.94
C TYR A 49 -0.57 -4.42 -6.65
N TYR A 50 -1.15 -5.05 -7.68
CA TYR A 50 -2.34 -4.50 -8.35
C TYR A 50 -3.59 -4.61 -7.46
N LEU A 51 -3.73 -5.69 -6.69
CA LEU A 51 -4.84 -5.86 -5.75
C LEU A 51 -4.83 -4.76 -4.67
N THR A 52 -3.63 -4.36 -4.26
CA THR A 52 -3.39 -3.28 -3.30
C THR A 52 -3.96 -1.96 -3.81
N TRP A 53 -3.78 -1.66 -5.10
CA TRP A 53 -4.34 -0.47 -5.74
C TRP A 53 -5.85 -0.52 -5.88
N ILE A 54 -6.37 -1.59 -6.48
CA ILE A 54 -7.77 -1.68 -6.89
C ILE A 54 -8.70 -1.76 -5.68
N PHE A 55 -8.36 -2.59 -4.69
CA PHE A 55 -9.26 -2.84 -3.57
C PHE A 55 -8.89 -2.01 -2.34
N PHE A 56 -7.65 -2.10 -1.88
CA PHE A 56 -7.28 -1.51 -0.58
C PHE A 56 -7.10 0.00 -0.65
N GLY A 57 -6.45 0.51 -1.70
CA GLY A 57 -6.27 1.95 -1.91
C GLY A 57 -7.61 2.67 -2.05
N ILE A 58 -8.47 2.21 -2.96
CA ILE A 58 -9.79 2.82 -3.20
C ILE A 58 -10.66 2.75 -1.93
N MET A 59 -10.71 1.59 -1.26
CA MET A 59 -11.51 1.43 -0.04
C MET A 59 -11.04 2.39 1.07
N LEU A 60 -9.72 2.52 1.26
CA LEU A 60 -9.17 3.41 2.28
C LEU A 60 -9.52 4.88 2.02
N TRP A 61 -9.37 5.33 0.78
CA TRP A 61 -9.78 6.68 0.37
C TRP A 61 -11.29 6.90 0.55
N ALA A 62 -12.13 5.91 0.22
CA ALA A 62 -13.57 5.99 0.40
C ALA A 62 -13.97 6.11 1.88
N ILE A 63 -13.33 5.34 2.78
CA ILE A 63 -13.60 5.39 4.22
C ILE A 63 -13.21 6.73 4.82
N VAL A 64 -12.01 7.24 4.49
CA VAL A 64 -11.59 8.57 4.97
C VAL A 64 -12.47 9.69 4.40
N GLY A 65 -12.85 9.60 3.13
CA GLY A 65 -13.81 10.52 2.51
C GLY A 65 -15.17 10.50 3.22
N ALA A 66 -15.70 9.31 3.52
CA ALA A 66 -16.94 9.15 4.26
C ALA A 66 -16.85 9.70 5.69
N ALA A 67 -15.73 9.47 6.39
CA ALA A 67 -15.49 10.02 7.73
C ALA A 67 -15.49 11.56 7.73
N CYS A 68 -14.79 12.17 6.76
CA CYS A 68 -14.80 13.63 6.56
C CYS A 68 -16.21 14.18 6.30
N LEU A 69 -16.97 13.51 5.42
CA LEU A 69 -18.34 13.91 5.08
C LEU A 69 -19.29 13.77 6.28
N LEU A 70 -19.26 12.64 6.97
CA LEU A 70 -20.09 12.39 8.16
C LEU A 70 -19.79 13.39 9.28
N GLN A 71 -18.51 13.72 9.50
CA GLN A 71 -18.13 14.77 10.44
C GLN A 71 -18.70 16.14 10.01
N GLY A 72 -18.58 16.50 8.72
CA GLY A 72 -19.16 17.74 8.19
C GLY A 72 -20.68 17.83 8.37
N ILE A 73 -21.41 16.74 8.09
CA ILE A 73 -22.87 16.67 8.23
C ILE A 73 -23.27 16.81 9.71
N ALA A 74 -22.65 16.06 10.60
CA ALA A 74 -22.96 16.11 12.03
C ALA A 74 -22.67 17.49 12.62
N MET A 75 -21.53 18.11 12.27
CA MET A 75 -21.19 19.47 12.72
C MET A 75 -22.23 20.49 12.25
N LYS A 76 -22.71 20.40 11.00
CA LYS A 76 -23.81 21.25 10.51
C LYS A 76 -25.13 21.00 11.23
N ALA A 77 -25.46 19.73 11.50
CA ALA A 77 -26.68 19.36 12.23
C ALA A 77 -26.66 19.90 13.67
N ILE A 78 -25.51 19.79 14.35
CA ILE A 78 -25.28 20.33 15.70
C ILE A 78 -25.38 21.85 15.70
N ALA A 79 -24.71 22.54 14.75
CA ALA A 79 -24.77 24.00 14.63
C ALA A 79 -26.22 24.49 14.50
N ARG A 80 -27.00 23.81 13.65
CA ARG A 80 -28.41 24.13 13.42
C ARG A 80 -29.27 23.85 14.65
N TRP A 81 -29.04 22.72 15.34
CA TRP A 81 -29.83 22.34 16.52
C TRP A 81 -29.57 23.28 17.70
N LYS A 82 -28.32 23.65 17.93
CA LYS A 82 -27.91 24.53 19.04
C LYS A 82 -28.04 26.02 18.72
N ARG A 83 -28.31 26.40 17.46
CA ARG A 83 -28.27 27.80 16.97
C ARG A 83 -26.95 28.52 17.28
N VAL A 84 -25.85 27.76 17.34
CA VAL A 84 -24.52 28.29 17.62
C VAL A 84 -23.73 28.34 16.32
N THR A 85 -23.08 29.48 16.07
CA THR A 85 -22.09 29.60 15.00
C THR A 85 -20.85 28.83 15.43
N LEU A 86 -20.74 27.58 14.98
CA LEU A 86 -19.54 26.78 15.20
C LEU A 86 -18.37 27.47 14.49
N ALA A 87 -17.42 27.99 15.25
CA ALA A 87 -16.14 28.40 14.69
C ALA A 87 -15.55 27.21 13.93
N SER A 88 -14.97 27.47 12.74
CA SER A 88 -14.25 26.46 11.97
C SER A 88 -13.04 25.99 12.81
N LEU A 89 -13.27 25.03 13.69
CA LEU A 89 -12.21 24.42 14.48
C LEU A 89 -11.26 23.75 13.51
N PRO A 90 -9.93 23.93 13.66
CA PRO A 90 -8.96 23.44 12.69
C PRO A 90 -9.18 21.95 12.42
N ALA A 91 -9.27 21.58 11.14
CA ALA A 91 -9.36 20.18 10.69
C ALA A 91 -7.96 19.53 10.62
N ASN A 92 -7.05 19.94 11.49
CA ASN A 92 -5.63 19.61 11.40
C ASN A 92 -5.39 18.09 11.42
N GLY A 93 -6.22 17.34 12.16
CA GLY A 93 -6.17 15.88 12.20
C GLY A 93 -6.44 15.22 10.85
N PHE A 94 -7.48 15.66 10.13
CA PHE A 94 -7.76 15.14 8.79
C PHE A 94 -6.76 15.59 7.75
N GLY A 95 -6.24 16.82 7.84
CA GLY A 95 -5.15 17.28 6.97
C GLY A 95 -3.93 16.35 7.08
N PHE A 96 -3.57 15.95 8.30
CA PHE A 96 -2.51 14.97 8.53
C PHE A 96 -2.84 13.58 7.95
N ILE A 97 -4.05 13.07 8.21
CA ILE A 97 -4.49 11.75 7.67
C ILE A 97 -4.44 11.75 6.14
N ILE A 98 -5.00 12.77 5.50
CA ILE A 98 -4.98 12.92 4.04
C ILE A 98 -3.54 13.00 3.54
N GLY A 99 -2.70 13.82 4.17
CA GLY A 99 -1.27 13.93 3.82
C GLY A 99 -0.56 12.58 3.87
N MET A 100 -0.77 11.80 4.94
CA MET A 100 -0.24 10.45 5.08
C MET A 100 -0.74 9.53 3.95
N LEU A 101 -2.04 9.54 3.64
CA LEU A 101 -2.62 8.72 2.57
C LEU A 101 -2.07 9.07 1.19
N VAL A 102 -1.85 10.36 0.91
CA VAL A 102 -1.20 10.81 -0.32
C VAL A 102 0.21 10.25 -0.40
N VAL A 103 1.00 10.38 0.68
CA VAL A 103 2.37 9.83 0.72
C VAL A 103 2.37 8.33 0.50
N VAL A 104 1.51 7.57 1.19
CA VAL A 104 1.38 6.12 1.01
C VAL A 104 1.03 5.79 -0.44
N SER A 105 0.04 6.49 -1.01
CA SER A 105 -0.39 6.29 -2.39
C SER A 105 0.76 6.55 -3.37
N LEU A 106 1.50 7.66 -3.21
CA LEU A 106 2.66 7.96 -4.04
C LEU A 106 3.74 6.89 -3.90
N MET A 107 4.05 6.47 -2.67
CA MET A 107 5.06 5.44 -2.43
C MET A 107 4.72 4.13 -3.12
N VAL A 108 3.47 3.69 -2.99
CA VAL A 108 3.02 2.51 -3.72
C VAL A 108 3.08 2.79 -5.22
N ALA A 109 2.72 3.99 -5.72
CA ALA A 109 2.49 4.21 -7.16
C ALA A 109 3.80 4.20 -7.93
N PHE A 110 4.85 4.71 -7.29
CA PHE A 110 6.22 4.64 -7.76
C PHE A 110 6.91 3.31 -7.44
N LYS A 111 6.15 2.27 -7.02
CA LYS A 111 6.65 0.92 -6.77
C LYS A 111 7.74 0.86 -5.68
N LEU A 112 7.83 1.86 -4.79
CA LEU A 112 8.90 1.91 -3.77
C LEU A 112 8.98 0.65 -2.89
N PRO A 113 7.86 0.09 -2.40
CA PRO A 113 7.93 -1.14 -1.60
C PRO A 113 8.51 -2.32 -2.38
N LEU A 114 8.10 -2.51 -3.64
CA LEU A 114 8.64 -3.54 -4.53
C LEU A 114 10.13 -3.34 -4.82
N HIS A 115 10.55 -2.10 -5.05
CA HIS A 115 11.95 -1.74 -5.25
C HIS A 115 12.78 -2.03 -4.01
N ALA A 116 12.28 -1.68 -2.83
CA ALA A 116 12.96 -1.94 -1.57
C ALA A 116 13.12 -3.44 -1.31
N SER A 117 12.04 -4.23 -1.47
CA SER A 117 12.11 -5.68 -1.28
C SER A 117 13.01 -6.36 -2.31
N PHE A 118 13.01 -5.89 -3.55
CA PHE A 118 13.92 -6.38 -4.57
C PHE A 118 15.39 -6.03 -4.28
N LEU A 119 15.69 -4.81 -3.83
CA LEU A 119 17.08 -4.44 -3.47
C LEU A 119 17.66 -5.33 -2.36
N LEU A 120 16.81 -5.83 -1.45
CA LEU A 120 17.22 -6.81 -0.44
C LEU A 120 17.47 -8.21 -1.02
N ALA A 121 16.77 -8.58 -2.08
CA ALA A 121 16.89 -9.89 -2.73
C ALA A 121 17.99 -9.94 -3.79
N ARG A 122 18.28 -8.80 -4.42
CA ARG A 122 19.14 -8.66 -5.59
C ARG A 122 20.53 -9.29 -5.43
N PRO A 123 21.29 -9.07 -4.34
CA PRO A 123 22.64 -9.64 -4.23
C PRO A 123 22.66 -11.17 -4.28
N GLY A 124 21.72 -11.82 -3.57
CA GLY A 124 21.63 -13.27 -3.59
C GLY A 124 21.13 -13.81 -4.93
N LEU A 125 20.25 -13.08 -5.61
CA LEU A 125 19.79 -13.44 -6.96
C LEU A 125 20.92 -13.32 -7.99
N GLU A 126 21.76 -12.29 -7.90
CA GLU A 126 22.95 -12.12 -8.74
C GLU A 126 23.97 -13.24 -8.47
N GLU A 127 24.23 -13.56 -7.20
CA GLU A 127 25.09 -14.70 -6.82
C GLU A 127 24.56 -16.04 -7.34
N ALA A 128 23.24 -16.26 -7.25
CA ALA A 128 22.60 -17.47 -7.78
C ALA A 128 22.73 -17.56 -9.31
N LEU A 129 22.62 -16.44 -10.03
CA LEU A 129 22.87 -16.39 -11.47
C LEU A 129 24.32 -16.69 -11.81
N GLU A 130 25.28 -16.16 -11.04
CA GLU A 130 26.71 -16.40 -11.27
C GLU A 130 27.11 -17.86 -11.00
N GLN A 131 26.63 -18.45 -9.91
CA GLN A 131 27.03 -19.79 -9.46
C GLN A 131 26.29 -20.92 -10.18
N HIS A 132 25.03 -20.69 -10.57
CA HIS A 132 24.14 -21.73 -11.07
C HIS A 132 23.61 -21.44 -12.47
N ASN A 133 24.31 -20.62 -13.26
CA ASN A 133 23.89 -20.24 -14.62
C ASN A 133 23.60 -21.47 -15.51
N ASP A 134 24.38 -22.54 -15.33
CA ASP A 134 24.27 -23.78 -16.11
C ASP A 134 23.27 -24.79 -15.51
N ASP A 135 22.92 -24.65 -14.23
CA ASP A 135 21.99 -25.53 -13.52
C ASP A 135 21.06 -24.74 -12.58
N LEU A 136 20.12 -24.00 -13.18
CA LEU A 136 19.14 -23.17 -12.46
C LEU A 136 18.21 -23.97 -11.52
N SER A 137 18.19 -25.30 -11.62
CA SER A 137 17.40 -26.14 -10.71
C SER A 137 17.87 -26.04 -9.26
N GLN A 138 19.14 -25.66 -9.02
CA GLN A 138 19.69 -25.50 -7.68
C GLN A 138 19.14 -24.29 -6.92
N VAL A 139 18.61 -23.29 -7.63
CA VAL A 139 17.97 -22.11 -7.03
C VAL A 139 16.74 -22.48 -6.19
N ALA A 140 16.06 -23.58 -6.55
CA ALA A 140 14.88 -24.08 -5.83
C ALA A 140 15.20 -25.08 -4.72
N TYR A 141 16.27 -25.87 -4.88
CA TYR A 141 16.59 -26.98 -3.98
C TYR A 141 16.99 -26.53 -2.58
N SER A 142 17.53 -25.31 -2.45
CA SER A 142 18.19 -24.86 -1.23
C SER A 142 17.26 -24.25 -0.19
N SER A 143 15.96 -24.07 -0.45
CA SER A 143 15.02 -23.34 0.44
C SER A 143 15.57 -21.97 0.89
N HIS A 144 16.48 -21.35 0.12
CA HIS A 144 17.12 -20.10 0.50
C HIS A 144 16.13 -18.94 0.37
N ASN A 145 16.13 -18.08 1.40
CA ASN A 145 15.45 -16.81 1.34
C ASN A 145 16.35 -15.81 0.61
N TYR A 146 15.85 -15.25 -0.48
CA TYR A 146 16.49 -14.11 -1.15
C TYR A 146 15.82 -12.84 -0.64
N GLY A 147 16.33 -12.32 0.49
CA GLY A 147 15.66 -11.27 1.24
C GLY A 147 14.31 -11.77 1.80
N ILE A 148 13.21 -11.20 1.33
CA ILE A 148 11.85 -11.62 1.71
C ILE A 148 11.23 -12.67 0.78
N TYR A 149 11.93 -13.04 -0.30
CA TYR A 149 11.40 -13.91 -1.34
C TYR A 149 11.89 -15.35 -1.20
N ARG A 150 11.03 -16.28 -1.62
CA ARG A 150 11.34 -17.70 -1.84
C ARG A 150 10.90 -18.07 -3.24
N PHE A 151 11.71 -18.87 -3.93
CA PHE A 151 11.41 -19.31 -5.29
C PHE A 151 11.13 -20.82 -5.34
N SER A 152 10.12 -21.21 -6.11
CA SER A 152 9.80 -22.62 -6.39
C SER A 152 10.68 -23.20 -7.50
N LYS A 153 11.08 -22.36 -8.45
CA LYS A 153 11.92 -22.75 -9.59
C LYS A 153 12.63 -21.54 -10.17
N ALA A 154 13.79 -21.80 -10.78
CA ALA A 154 14.38 -20.91 -11.75
C ALA A 154 14.52 -21.64 -13.09
N ASP A 155 14.09 -21.01 -14.19
CA ASP A 155 14.19 -21.59 -15.53
C ASP A 155 14.44 -20.53 -16.61
N ARG A 156 14.96 -20.99 -17.76
CA ARG A 156 14.99 -20.20 -19.00
C ARG A 156 13.77 -20.60 -19.82
N ARG A 157 12.76 -19.72 -19.94
CA ARG A 157 11.56 -20.04 -20.75
C ARG A 157 11.82 -19.86 -22.25
N CYS A 158 11.23 -20.79 -23.01
CA CYS A 158 11.53 -21.30 -24.36
C CYS A 158 11.84 -20.38 -25.56
N HIS A 159 11.99 -19.06 -25.42
CA HIS A 159 12.20 -18.19 -26.59
C HIS A 159 13.46 -17.33 -26.53
N HIS A 160 14.05 -17.12 -25.34
CA HIS A 160 15.18 -16.22 -25.18
C HIS A 160 16.17 -16.77 -24.14
N LYS A 161 17.39 -17.10 -24.60
CA LYS A 161 18.42 -17.74 -23.75
C LYS A 161 19.02 -16.80 -22.70
N ASP A 162 18.84 -15.50 -22.88
CA ASP A 162 19.29 -14.42 -21.99
C ASP A 162 18.27 -14.10 -20.88
N ARG A 163 17.13 -14.80 -20.83
CA ARG A 163 16.06 -14.56 -19.86
C ARG A 163 15.98 -15.67 -18.82
N VAL A 164 16.01 -15.28 -17.54
CA VAL A 164 15.88 -16.20 -16.41
C VAL A 164 14.69 -15.78 -15.57
N PHE A 165 13.79 -16.74 -15.33
CA PHE A 165 12.58 -16.55 -14.54
C PHE A 165 12.77 -17.17 -13.17
N PHE A 166 12.52 -16.39 -12.12
CA PHE A 166 12.50 -16.82 -10.73
C PHE A 166 11.04 -16.81 -10.25
N GLN A 167 10.36 -17.95 -10.33
CA GLN A 167 8.95 -18.08 -9.93
C GLN A 167 8.85 -18.23 -8.42
N PHE A 168 7.95 -17.50 -7.78
CA PHE A 168 7.82 -17.54 -6.32
C PHE A 168 7.29 -18.90 -5.81
N LEU A 169 7.66 -19.28 -4.60
CA LEU A 169 7.31 -20.58 -4.01
C LEU A 169 5.82 -20.73 -3.71
N HIS A 170 5.22 -19.67 -3.17
CA HIS A 170 3.82 -19.66 -2.72
C HIS A 170 2.89 -18.94 -3.70
N ASP A 171 3.39 -18.67 -4.90
CA ASP A 171 2.76 -17.77 -5.86
C ASP A 171 3.29 -18.08 -7.26
N GLY A 172 2.71 -19.11 -7.87
CA GLY A 172 3.08 -19.57 -9.20
C GLY A 172 2.73 -18.55 -10.29
N GLU A 173 1.88 -17.58 -9.99
CA GLU A 173 1.48 -16.56 -10.95
C GLU A 173 2.43 -15.37 -10.95
N ALA A 174 3.41 -15.26 -10.04
CA ALA A 174 4.36 -14.16 -10.07
C ALA A 174 5.81 -14.63 -10.16
N ALA A 175 6.64 -13.81 -10.80
CA ALA A 175 8.05 -14.07 -10.94
C ALA A 175 8.88 -12.78 -10.96
N ILE A 176 10.13 -12.91 -10.52
CA ILE A 176 11.19 -11.96 -10.86
C ILE A 176 11.91 -12.47 -12.10
N ILE A 177 12.24 -11.57 -13.01
CA ILE A 177 12.86 -11.89 -14.29
C ILE A 177 14.15 -11.11 -14.41
N TYR A 178 15.22 -11.81 -14.75
CA TYR A 178 16.45 -11.21 -15.27
C TYR A 178 16.42 -11.29 -16.80
N SER A 179 16.68 -10.17 -17.49
CA SER A 179 16.77 -10.11 -18.94
C SER A 179 17.68 -8.98 -19.41
N GLU A 180 18.71 -9.29 -20.19
CA GLU A 180 19.55 -8.29 -20.86
C GLU A 180 18.84 -7.64 -22.06
N SER A 181 18.02 -8.41 -22.79
CA SER A 181 17.22 -7.91 -23.92
C SER A 181 15.95 -7.14 -23.51
N GLY A 182 15.63 -7.08 -22.22
CA GLY A 182 14.37 -6.53 -21.72
C GLY A 182 13.18 -7.50 -21.85
N ILE A 183 11.96 -6.98 -21.67
CA ILE A 183 10.73 -7.79 -21.51
C ILE A 183 9.64 -7.52 -22.56
N GLU A 184 9.95 -6.77 -23.62
CA GLU A 184 8.95 -6.24 -24.56
C GLU A 184 8.25 -7.30 -25.41
N GLU A 185 8.85 -8.48 -25.55
CA GLU A 185 8.36 -9.59 -26.39
C GLU A 185 7.69 -10.72 -25.57
N LEU A 186 7.51 -10.54 -24.26
CA LEU A 186 6.86 -11.56 -23.41
C LEU A 186 5.34 -11.47 -23.49
N CYS A 187 4.67 -12.61 -23.72
CA CYS A 187 3.22 -12.77 -23.82
C CYS A 187 2.45 -12.66 -22.47
N TYR A 188 2.94 -11.88 -21.51
CA TYR A 188 2.35 -11.71 -20.17
C TYR A 188 2.01 -10.23 -19.95
N ASN A 189 0.86 -9.86 -19.32
CA ASN A 189 0.58 -8.46 -18.99
C ASN A 189 1.65 -7.91 -18.07
N SER A 190 2.57 -7.19 -18.69
CA SER A 190 3.44 -6.25 -18.03
C SER A 190 2.62 -5.03 -17.61
N GLY A 191 1.69 -5.15 -16.66
CA GLY A 191 0.92 -3.99 -16.20
C GLY A 191 1.89 -2.84 -15.86
N SER A 192 1.81 -1.76 -16.64
CA SER A 192 2.82 -0.69 -16.70
C SER A 192 4.28 -1.15 -16.46
N LYS A 193 4.78 -2.11 -17.26
CA LYS A 193 6.17 -2.64 -17.31
C LYS A 193 6.84 -2.75 -15.93
N GLY A 194 6.86 -3.95 -15.36
CA GLY A 194 7.39 -4.26 -14.03
C GLY A 194 8.90 -4.08 -13.85
N HIS A 195 9.51 -3.02 -14.36
CA HIS A 195 10.91 -2.71 -14.16
C HIS A 195 11.22 -2.47 -12.68
N LEU A 196 12.25 -3.17 -12.19
CA LEU A 196 12.78 -3.01 -10.85
C LEU A 196 14.02 -2.12 -10.91
N PHE A 197 15.16 -2.67 -11.35
CA PHE A 197 16.41 -1.94 -11.55
C PHE A 197 17.29 -2.65 -12.58
N GLY A 198 17.96 -1.90 -13.46
CA GLY A 198 18.84 -2.49 -14.48
C GLY A 198 18.10 -3.52 -15.33
N ASN A 199 18.65 -4.73 -15.43
CA ASN A 199 18.12 -5.86 -16.19
C ASN A 199 17.07 -6.69 -15.42
N TRP A 200 16.55 -6.16 -14.31
CA TRP A 200 15.60 -6.86 -13.44
C TRP A 200 14.18 -6.33 -13.56
N TYR A 201 13.25 -7.27 -13.64
CA TYR A 201 11.83 -7.03 -13.82
C TYR A 201 11.01 -7.92 -12.90
N TRP A 202 9.75 -7.55 -12.64
CA TRP A 202 8.74 -8.38 -12.04
C TRP A 202 7.58 -8.55 -13.02
N MET A 203 6.92 -9.71 -12.95
CA MET A 203 5.71 -9.98 -13.71
C MET A 203 4.72 -10.75 -12.87
N LYS A 204 3.45 -10.61 -13.25
CA LYS A 204 2.36 -11.48 -12.86
C LYS A 204 1.77 -12.11 -14.13
N GLU A 205 1.52 -13.40 -14.11
CA GLU A 205 0.77 -14.17 -15.09
C GLU A 205 -0.70 -13.67 -15.07
N ASP A 206 -1.26 -13.44 -16.25
CA ASP A 206 -2.65 -13.00 -16.43
C ASP A 206 -3.67 -14.11 -16.20
#